data_AF-A0A060C775-F1
#
_entry.id   AF-A0A060C775-F1
#
_cell.length_a   1.000
_cell.length_b   1.000
_cell.length_c   1.000
_cell.angle_alpha   90.00
_cell.angle_beta   90.00
_cell.angle_gamma   90.00
#
_symmetry.space_group_name_H-M   'P 1'
#
loop_
_entity.id
_entity.type
_entity.pdbx_description
1 polymer ?
#
loop_
_entity_poly.entity_id
_entity_poly.type
_entity_poly.pdbx_seq_one_letter_code
_entity_poly.pdbx_strand_id
1 'polypeptide(L)'
;QPRHRRPAEPTALREGAEIVVRHARLVTVTVDGSETDVWTTALTADEALGTLASRGGDVRLVASRSAAGGRAEIPLDLDGPVDVAVDGATHTVKDVSGGVAGVLERLGVTLTDLDRVSVRHSETGAVTVVVTRVVVQDVPELHAIPFTVVEQEDGERFVGTKDVVTEGVEGQRTLVHRITTVDG
;
A
#
# COMPACT_ATOMS: atom_id res chain seq x y z
N GLN A 1 -7.20 41.44 35.30
CA GLN A 1 -6.38 40.94 36.42
C GLN A 1 -5.96 39.51 36.11
N PRO A 2 -4.65 39.19 36.09
CA PRO A 2 -4.17 37.84 35.82
C PRO A 2 -4.26 36.98 37.09
N ARG A 3 -4.68 35.71 36.98
CA ARG A 3 -4.44 34.72 38.03
C ARG A 3 -3.24 33.87 37.61
N HIS A 4 -2.14 34.07 38.31
CA HIS A 4 -0.94 33.24 38.24
C HIS A 4 -1.29 31.76 38.49
N ARG A 5 -0.95 30.88 37.53
CA ARG A 5 -0.67 29.47 37.85
C ARG A 5 0.75 29.41 38.40
N ARG A 6 0.88 28.98 39.65
CA ARG A 6 2.17 28.56 40.20
C ARG A 6 2.49 27.17 39.60
N PRO A 7 3.68 26.91 39.04
CA PRO A 7 4.09 25.57 38.67
C PRO A 7 4.12 24.71 39.93
N ALA A 8 3.55 23.51 39.86
CA ALA A 8 3.82 22.48 40.86
C ALA A 8 5.31 22.17 40.84
N GLU A 9 5.93 22.07 42.01
CA GLU A 9 7.38 21.82 42.15
C GLU A 9 7.78 20.52 41.44
N PRO A 10 8.99 20.46 40.84
CA PRO A 10 9.50 19.22 40.28
C PRO A 10 9.70 18.24 41.43
N THR A 11 8.81 17.27 41.54
CA THR A 11 8.98 16.18 42.49
C THR A 11 10.16 15.36 41.99
N ALA A 12 11.25 15.36 42.76
CA ALA A 12 12.42 14.57 42.46
C ALA A 12 12.01 13.09 42.30
N LEU A 13 12.34 12.52 41.14
CA LEU A 13 12.21 11.08 40.90
C LEU A 13 13.04 10.36 41.96
N ARG A 14 12.42 9.46 42.73
CA ARG A 14 13.13 8.64 43.71
C ARG A 14 14.08 7.70 42.96
N GLU A 15 15.34 7.63 43.39
CA GLU A 15 16.27 6.58 42.95
C GLU A 15 15.61 5.21 43.13
N GLY A 16 15.49 4.47 42.03
CA GLY A 16 14.76 3.20 41.96
C GLY A 16 13.48 3.23 41.12
N ALA A 17 13.12 4.35 40.47
CA ALA A 17 12.06 4.36 39.47
C ALA A 17 12.47 3.55 38.23
N GLU A 18 11.86 2.39 38.03
CA GLU A 18 11.96 1.62 36.80
C GLU A 18 11.30 2.44 35.67
N ILE A 19 12.13 3.10 34.84
CA ILE A 19 11.65 3.76 33.63
C ILE A 19 11.43 2.66 32.58
N VAL A 20 10.21 2.12 32.51
CA VAL A 20 9.81 1.23 31.42
C VAL A 20 9.60 2.09 30.16
N VAL A 21 10.64 2.19 29.33
CA VAL A 21 10.51 2.80 28.00
C VAL A 21 9.78 1.80 27.10
N ARG A 22 8.48 2.03 26.85
CA ARG A 22 7.73 1.30 25.83
C ARG A 22 7.81 2.07 24.51
N HIS A 23 8.57 1.54 23.56
CA HIS A 23 8.61 2.09 22.21
C HIS A 23 7.32 1.73 21.46
N ALA A 24 6.52 2.73 21.13
CA ALA A 24 5.39 2.54 20.21
C ALA A 24 5.92 2.34 18.78
N ARG A 25 5.27 1.47 18.03
CA ARG A 25 5.54 1.17 16.62
C ARG A 25 4.38 1.64 15.77
N LEU A 26 4.66 2.22 14.61
CA LEU A 26 3.63 2.60 13.66
C LEU A 26 3.24 1.38 12.82
N VAL A 27 1.97 1.01 12.84
CA VAL A 27 1.41 -0.07 12.01
C VAL A 27 0.30 0.46 11.13
N THR A 28 0.13 -0.15 9.97
CA THR A 28 -0.99 0.15 9.08
C THR A 28 -2.10 -0.86 9.35
N VAL A 29 -3.29 -0.35 9.60
CA VAL A 29 -4.49 -1.16 9.75
C VAL A 29 -5.53 -0.75 8.73
N THR A 30 -6.34 -1.70 8.30
CA THR A 30 -7.59 -1.41 7.60
C THR A 30 -8.72 -1.42 8.63
N VAL A 31 -9.50 -0.36 8.67
CA VAL A 31 -10.74 -0.25 9.47
C VAL A 31 -11.87 0.05 8.49
N ASP A 32 -12.88 -0.81 8.45
CA ASP A 32 -14.06 -0.67 7.56
C ASP A 32 -13.69 -0.43 6.09
N GLY A 33 -12.62 -1.08 5.62
CA GLY A 33 -12.11 -0.97 4.25
C GLY A 33 -11.18 0.22 3.98
N SER A 34 -10.92 1.10 4.95
CA SER A 34 -9.97 2.22 4.81
C SER A 34 -8.67 1.97 5.57
N GLU A 35 -7.51 2.17 4.93
CA GLU A 35 -6.20 2.07 5.58
C GLU A 35 -5.91 3.30 6.46
N THR A 36 -5.36 3.07 7.65
CA THR A 36 -4.97 4.13 8.60
C THR A 36 -3.73 3.68 9.38
N ASP A 37 -2.82 4.60 9.63
CA ASP A 37 -1.64 4.34 10.45
C ASP A 37 -1.94 4.57 11.95
N VAL A 38 -1.64 3.58 12.77
CA VAL A 38 -1.91 3.58 14.21
C VAL A 38 -0.63 3.24 14.98
N TRP A 39 -0.36 3.99 16.05
CA TRP A 39 0.71 3.67 16.98
C TRP A 39 0.28 2.57 17.95
N THR A 40 1.07 1.51 18.06
CA THR A 40 0.82 0.39 18.98
C THR A 40 2.06 0.05 19.80
N THR A 41 1.89 -0.37 21.06
CA THR A 41 2.97 -0.93 21.88
C THR A 41 2.98 -2.45 21.90
N ALA A 42 2.07 -3.08 21.13
CA ALA A 42 1.98 -4.53 21.04
C ALA A 42 3.25 -5.14 20.45
N LEU A 43 3.61 -6.32 20.96
CA LEU A 43 4.79 -7.05 20.55
C LEU A 43 4.52 -7.97 19.37
N THR A 44 3.29 -8.44 19.24
CA THR A 44 2.82 -9.32 18.14
C THR A 44 1.63 -8.72 17.40
N ALA A 45 1.43 -9.15 16.15
CA ALA A 45 0.31 -8.69 15.34
C ALA A 45 -1.04 -9.16 15.92
N ASP A 46 -1.08 -10.34 16.56
CA ASP A 46 -2.24 -10.83 17.32
C ASP A 46 -2.60 -9.88 18.49
N GLU A 47 -1.61 -9.50 19.32
CA GLU A 47 -1.82 -8.57 20.43
C GLU A 47 -2.28 -7.18 19.93
N ALA A 48 -1.69 -6.71 18.83
CA ALA A 48 -2.07 -5.45 18.19
C ALA A 48 -3.52 -5.50 17.67
N LEU A 49 -3.92 -6.60 17.01
CA LEU A 49 -5.27 -6.81 16.49
C LEU A 49 -6.29 -6.91 17.61
N GLY A 50 -6.05 -7.72 18.64
CA GLY A 50 -6.94 -7.84 19.79
C GLY A 50 -7.16 -6.49 20.49
N THR A 51 -6.09 -5.72 20.68
CA THR A 51 -6.18 -4.38 21.29
C THR A 51 -7.00 -3.42 20.43
N LEU A 52 -6.84 -3.43 19.11
CA LEU A 52 -7.54 -2.51 18.22
C LEU A 52 -8.99 -2.94 17.96
N ALA A 53 -9.26 -4.23 17.82
CA ALA A 53 -10.61 -4.77 17.65
C ALA A 53 -11.51 -4.49 18.88
N SER A 54 -10.93 -4.44 20.08
CA SER A 54 -11.66 -4.05 21.30
C SER A 54 -12.26 -2.64 21.27
N ARG A 55 -11.80 -1.78 20.34
CA ARG A 55 -12.29 -0.40 20.15
C ARG A 55 -13.50 -0.32 19.20
N GLY A 56 -13.93 -1.45 18.63
CA GLY A 56 -15.04 -1.57 17.69
C GLY A 56 -14.61 -1.40 16.22
N GLY A 57 -15.10 -2.28 15.34
CA GLY A 57 -14.85 -2.27 13.89
C GLY A 57 -14.17 -3.56 13.37
N ASP A 58 -14.26 -3.81 12.05
CA ASP A 58 -13.48 -4.86 11.38
C ASP A 58 -12.06 -4.32 11.15
N VAL A 59 -11.17 -4.63 12.10
CA VAL A 59 -9.77 -4.17 12.08
C VAL A 59 -8.87 -5.28 11.54
N ARG A 60 -8.01 -4.92 10.60
CA ARG A 60 -7.07 -5.84 9.94
C ARG A 60 -5.69 -5.22 9.95
N LEU A 61 -4.64 -5.99 10.26
CA LEU A 61 -3.27 -5.50 10.11
C LEU A 61 -2.82 -5.71 8.69
N VAL A 62 -2.30 -4.66 8.06
CA VAL A 62 -1.75 -4.72 6.71
C VAL A 62 -0.24 -4.73 6.79
N ALA A 63 0.35 -5.84 6.38
CA ALA A 63 1.77 -5.92 6.04
C ALA A 63 1.90 -5.55 4.57
N SER A 64 2.31 -4.30 4.30
CA SER A 64 2.68 -3.87 2.96
C SER A 64 4.19 -3.99 2.81
N ARG A 65 4.66 -4.79 1.85
CA ARG A 65 6.04 -4.71 1.36
C ARG A 65 6.23 -3.62 0.33
N SER A 66 5.14 -3.07 -0.21
CA SER A 66 5.21 -1.92 -1.11
C SER A 66 5.35 -0.63 -0.35
N ALA A 67 6.32 0.17 -0.84
CA ALA A 67 6.66 1.53 -0.49
C ALA A 67 7.58 1.69 0.72
N ALA A 68 8.89 1.83 0.43
CA ALA A 68 9.81 2.90 0.86
C ALA A 68 9.82 3.43 2.31
N GLY A 69 9.03 2.88 3.23
CA GLY A 69 8.68 3.49 4.52
C GLY A 69 9.25 2.77 5.73
N GLY A 70 9.98 1.66 5.54
CA GLY A 70 10.68 0.96 6.64
C GLY A 70 9.80 0.63 7.85
N ARG A 71 8.50 0.41 7.63
CA ARG A 71 7.55 0.15 8.72
C ARG A 71 7.95 -1.16 9.40
N ALA A 72 7.98 -1.15 10.73
CA ALA A 72 8.32 -2.33 11.50
C ALA A 72 7.23 -3.39 11.28
N GLU A 73 7.57 -4.47 10.59
CA GLU A 73 6.73 -5.66 10.52
C GLU A 73 6.62 -6.20 11.96
N ILE A 74 5.45 -6.05 12.58
CA ILE A 74 5.19 -6.74 13.85
C ILE A 74 5.08 -8.23 13.51
N PRO A 75 5.87 -9.11 14.15
CA PRO A 75 5.77 -10.54 13.90
C PRO A 75 4.35 -11.00 14.21
N LEU A 76 3.75 -11.73 13.26
CA LEU A 76 2.51 -12.44 13.50
C LEU A 76 2.86 -13.79 14.12
N ASP A 77 2.61 -13.90 15.42
CA ASP A 77 2.58 -15.19 16.07
C ASP A 77 1.25 -15.85 15.69
N LEU A 78 1.34 -17.04 15.11
CA LEU A 78 0.19 -17.78 14.60
C LEU A 78 -0.02 -18.99 15.51
N ASP A 79 -1.10 -18.97 16.29
CA ASP A 79 -1.46 -20.07 17.17
C ASP A 79 -2.57 -20.92 16.54
N GLY A 80 -2.21 -22.13 16.09
CA GLY A 80 -3.14 -23.09 15.51
C GLY A 80 -3.37 -22.94 14.00
N PRO A 81 -4.34 -23.68 13.43
CA PRO A 81 -4.61 -23.66 12.00
C PRO A 81 -5.08 -22.28 11.52
N VAL A 82 -4.56 -21.86 10.37
CA VAL A 82 -4.85 -20.55 9.76
C VAL A 82 -5.46 -20.76 8.38
N ASP A 83 -6.50 -19.99 8.08
CA ASP A 83 -7.05 -19.93 6.73
C ASP A 83 -6.31 -18.87 5.91
N VAL A 84 -5.92 -19.23 4.69
CA VAL A 84 -5.20 -18.33 3.77
C VAL A 84 -6.06 -18.11 2.54
N ALA A 85 -6.57 -16.90 2.37
CA ALA A 85 -7.28 -16.47 1.19
C ALA A 85 -6.30 -15.83 0.20
N VAL A 86 -6.13 -16.42 -0.97
CA VAL A 86 -5.18 -16.00 -2.01
C VAL A 86 -5.69 -16.43 -3.38
N ASP A 87 -5.56 -15.56 -4.38
CA ASP A 87 -5.88 -15.85 -5.80
C ASP A 87 -7.29 -16.45 -5.99
N GLY A 88 -8.26 -15.99 -5.20
CA GLY A 88 -9.66 -16.46 -5.24
C GLY A 88 -9.94 -17.78 -4.52
N ALA A 89 -8.94 -18.42 -3.91
CA ALA A 89 -9.08 -19.66 -3.14
C ALA A 89 -8.82 -19.44 -1.64
N THR A 90 -9.34 -20.34 -0.80
CA THR A 90 -9.04 -20.38 0.64
C THR A 90 -8.44 -21.72 1.02
N HIS A 91 -7.28 -21.69 1.70
CA HIS A 91 -6.53 -22.86 2.11
C HIS A 91 -6.29 -22.87 3.62
N THR A 92 -6.66 -23.95 4.30
CA THR A 92 -6.33 -24.11 5.73
C THR A 92 -4.94 -24.72 5.90
N VAL A 93 -4.06 -24.02 6.61
CA VAL A 93 -2.69 -24.45 6.90
C VAL A 93 -2.55 -24.73 8.39
N LYS A 94 -2.19 -25.97 8.75
CA LYS A 94 -2.05 -26.41 10.15
C LYS A 94 -0.67 -26.15 10.73
N ASP A 95 0.36 -26.34 9.90
CA ASP A 95 1.72 -26.01 10.28
C ASP A 95 1.96 -24.53 10.02
N VAL A 96 2.06 -23.75 11.08
CA VAL A 96 2.24 -22.30 11.03
C VAL A 96 3.65 -21.88 11.46
N SER A 97 4.59 -22.84 11.51
CA SER A 97 6.00 -22.55 11.78
C SER A 97 6.55 -21.53 10.78
N GLY A 98 7.32 -20.56 11.27
CA GLY A 98 7.84 -19.47 10.43
C GLY A 98 6.83 -18.34 10.12
N GLY A 99 5.68 -18.30 10.82
CA GLY A 99 4.70 -17.24 10.71
C GLY A 99 4.06 -17.14 9.32
N VAL A 100 3.58 -15.94 8.95
CA VAL A 100 2.95 -15.69 7.63
C VAL A 100 3.87 -16.09 6.47
N ALA A 101 5.16 -15.77 6.55
CA ALA A 101 6.11 -16.07 5.49
C ALA A 101 6.22 -17.59 5.25
N GLY A 102 6.36 -18.38 6.32
CA GLY A 102 6.40 -19.84 6.21
C GLY A 102 5.08 -20.44 5.74
N VAL A 103 3.95 -19.88 6.18
CA VAL A 103 2.61 -20.32 5.73
C VAL A 103 2.43 -20.11 4.22
N LEU A 104 2.82 -18.94 3.71
CA LEU A 104 2.76 -18.64 2.27
C LEU A 104 3.74 -19.51 1.46
N GLU A 105 4.95 -19.73 1.98
CA GLU A 105 5.95 -20.61 1.35
C GLU A 105 5.43 -22.05 1.21
N ARG A 106 4.78 -22.59 2.24
CA ARG A 106 4.16 -23.93 2.20
C ARG A 106 3.03 -24.05 1.18
N LEU A 107 2.33 -22.94 0.91
CA LEU A 107 1.33 -22.87 -0.15
C LEU A 107 1.92 -22.58 -1.53
N GLY A 108 3.24 -22.38 -1.63
CA GLY A 108 3.92 -22.00 -2.87
C GLY A 108 3.58 -20.58 -3.32
N VAL A 109 3.05 -19.74 -2.42
CA VAL A 109 2.65 -18.36 -2.73
C VAL A 109 3.87 -17.46 -2.66
N THR A 110 4.27 -16.95 -3.83
CA THR A 110 5.27 -15.88 -3.92
C THR A 110 4.56 -14.54 -4.02
N LEU A 111 4.99 -13.57 -3.22
CA LEU A 111 4.47 -12.21 -3.23
C LEU A 111 5.35 -11.31 -4.09
N THR A 112 4.73 -10.41 -4.84
CA THR A 112 5.42 -9.31 -5.51
C THR A 112 5.65 -8.13 -4.56
N ASP A 113 6.41 -7.13 -4.99
CA ASP A 113 6.67 -5.92 -4.20
C ASP A 113 5.39 -5.14 -3.90
N LEU A 114 4.39 -5.23 -4.78
CA LEU A 114 3.14 -4.46 -4.67
C LEU A 114 2.04 -5.21 -3.91
N ASP A 115 2.15 -6.54 -3.80
CA ASP A 115 1.19 -7.35 -3.09
C ASP A 115 1.07 -6.93 -1.62
N ARG A 116 -0.16 -7.02 -1.10
CA ARG A 116 -0.47 -6.70 0.29
C ARG A 116 -0.90 -7.96 1.01
N VAL A 117 -0.49 -8.10 2.26
CA VAL A 117 -0.99 -9.17 3.13
C VAL A 117 -1.75 -8.52 4.27
N SER A 118 -2.96 -9.00 4.54
CA SER A 118 -3.72 -8.61 5.72
C SER A 118 -4.05 -9.80 6.60
N VAL A 119 -4.13 -9.56 7.90
CA VAL A 119 -4.52 -10.57 8.88
C VAL A 119 -5.81 -10.14 9.55
N ARG A 120 -6.74 -11.08 9.70
CA ARG A 120 -8.06 -10.88 10.30
C ARG A 120 -8.29 -11.93 11.39
N HIS A 121 -8.98 -11.53 12.45
CA HIS A 121 -9.53 -12.45 13.45
C HIS A 121 -11.04 -12.50 13.30
N SER A 122 -11.62 -13.69 13.37
CA SER A 122 -13.06 -13.83 13.58
C SER A 122 -13.40 -13.58 15.05
N GLU A 123 -14.69 -13.37 15.34
CA GLU A 123 -15.21 -13.29 16.71
C GLU A 123 -14.93 -14.56 17.55
N THR A 124 -14.71 -15.69 16.88
CA THR A 124 -14.37 -16.98 17.49
C THR A 124 -12.86 -17.20 17.67
N GLY A 125 -12.03 -16.21 17.29
CA GLY A 125 -10.58 -16.28 17.38
C GLY A 125 -9.89 -17.00 16.20
N ALA A 126 -10.62 -17.38 15.15
CA ALA A 126 -10.02 -17.96 13.96
C ALA A 126 -9.22 -16.90 13.20
N VAL A 127 -8.01 -17.25 12.77
CA VAL A 127 -7.11 -16.35 12.05
C VAL A 127 -7.22 -16.58 10.55
N THR A 128 -7.41 -15.51 9.78
CA THR A 128 -7.38 -15.53 8.32
C THR A 128 -6.31 -14.59 7.79
N VAL A 129 -5.40 -15.12 6.99
CA VAL A 129 -4.43 -14.36 6.21
C VAL A 129 -5.03 -14.13 4.83
N VAL A 130 -5.07 -12.88 4.37
CA VAL A 130 -5.59 -12.52 3.04
C VAL A 130 -4.46 -11.87 2.24
N VAL A 131 -4.17 -12.44 1.08
CA VAL A 131 -3.23 -11.90 0.10
C VAL A 131 -4.03 -11.14 -0.95
N THR A 132 -3.70 -9.86 -1.14
CA THR A 132 -4.27 -8.99 -2.16
C THR A 132 -3.21 -8.71 -3.23
N ARG A 133 -3.53 -9.07 -4.47
CA ARG A 133 -2.62 -8.89 -5.62
C ARG A 133 -2.74 -7.47 -6.14
N VAL A 134 -1.61 -6.78 -6.30
CA VAL A 134 -1.60 -5.43 -6.86
C VAL A 134 -0.66 -5.38 -8.05
N VAL A 135 -1.19 -4.97 -9.20
CA VAL A 135 -0.43 -4.85 -10.45
C VAL A 135 -0.50 -3.40 -10.91
N VAL A 136 0.66 -2.80 -11.19
CA VAL A 136 0.76 -1.47 -11.79
C VAL A 136 1.39 -1.60 -13.17
N GLN A 137 0.72 -1.05 -14.19
CA GLN A 137 1.16 -1.10 -15.58
C GLN A 137 1.04 0.28 -16.22
N ASP A 138 2.06 0.66 -16.99
CA ASP A 138 2.03 1.85 -17.83
C ASP A 138 1.64 1.44 -19.26
N VAL A 139 0.47 1.87 -19.72
CA VAL A 139 -0.12 1.52 -21.02
C VAL A 139 0.03 2.69 -21.99
N PRO A 140 0.87 2.57 -23.05
CA PRO A 140 1.03 3.62 -24.04
C PRO A 140 -0.15 3.65 -25.03
N GLU A 141 -0.64 4.83 -25.32
CA GLU A 141 -1.65 5.14 -26.33
C GLU A 141 -1.07 6.14 -27.34
N LEU A 142 -1.06 5.75 -28.62
CA LEU A 142 -0.47 6.52 -29.70
C LEU A 142 -1.53 7.35 -30.42
N HIS A 143 -1.25 8.64 -30.63
CA HIS A 143 -2.10 9.52 -31.45
C HIS A 143 -1.27 10.16 -32.55
N ALA A 144 -1.78 10.06 -33.79
CA ALA A 144 -1.25 10.80 -34.92
C ALA A 144 -1.51 12.30 -34.77
N ILE A 145 -0.55 13.11 -35.21
CA ILE A 145 -0.66 14.57 -35.30
C ILE A 145 -0.57 14.93 -36.78
N PRO A 146 -1.68 15.36 -37.41
CA PRO A 146 -1.66 15.78 -38.81
C PRO A 146 -0.66 16.92 -39.03
N PHE A 147 0.01 16.91 -40.18
CA PHE A 147 0.82 18.05 -40.61
C PHE A 147 -0.06 19.24 -41.00
N THR A 148 0.49 20.45 -40.93
CA THR A 148 -0.16 21.66 -41.41
C THR A 148 0.43 22.09 -42.76
N VAL A 149 -0.37 22.82 -43.55
CA VAL A 149 0.08 23.38 -44.83
C VAL A 149 0.36 24.87 -44.63
N VAL A 150 1.52 25.32 -45.11
CA VAL A 150 1.89 26.74 -45.19
C VAL A 150 2.12 27.08 -46.65
N GLU A 151 1.45 28.13 -47.13
CA GLU A 151 1.63 28.63 -48.50
C GLU A 151 2.63 29.78 -48.50
N GLN A 152 3.55 29.76 -49.47
CA GLN A 152 4.52 30.82 -49.70
C GLN A 152 4.39 31.31 -51.15
N GLU A 153 4.22 32.62 -51.33
CA GLU A 153 4.15 33.22 -52.66
C GLU A 153 5.52 33.20 -53.37
N ASP A 154 5.47 32.98 -54.68
CA ASP A 154 6.63 32.92 -55.56
C ASP A 154 6.35 33.76 -56.81
N GLY A 155 7.10 34.85 -56.96
CA GLY A 155 6.93 35.82 -58.05
C GLY A 155 7.41 35.32 -59.42
N GLU A 156 8.12 34.19 -59.49
CA GLU A 156 8.55 33.58 -60.75
C GLU A 156 7.50 32.61 -61.32
N ARG A 157 6.43 32.33 -60.57
CA ARG A 157 5.38 31.36 -60.93
C ARG A 157 4.15 32.03 -61.54
N PHE A 158 3.51 31.35 -62.50
CA PHE A 158 2.22 31.78 -63.04
C PHE A 158 1.11 31.74 -61.99
N VAL A 159 0.23 32.73 -62.05
CA VAL A 159 -0.93 32.84 -61.15
C VAL A 159 -1.84 31.62 -61.31
N GLY A 160 -2.14 30.94 -60.19
CA GLY A 160 -3.02 29.77 -60.14
C GLY A 160 -2.30 28.42 -60.15
N THR A 161 -0.98 28.38 -60.31
CA THR A 161 -0.18 27.16 -60.19
C THR A 161 0.29 26.95 -58.73
N LYS A 162 0.19 25.73 -58.21
CA LYS A 162 0.71 25.33 -56.89
C LYS A 162 1.59 24.09 -57.04
N ASP A 163 2.75 24.08 -56.38
CA ASP A 163 3.65 22.93 -56.30
C ASP A 163 3.98 22.63 -54.84
N VAL A 164 4.13 21.35 -54.49
CA VAL A 164 4.58 20.94 -53.16
C VAL A 164 6.11 20.99 -53.13
N VAL A 165 6.67 21.88 -52.32
CA VAL A 165 8.13 22.03 -52.13
C VAL A 165 8.65 21.05 -51.08
N THR A 166 7.85 20.76 -50.06
CA THR A 166 8.20 19.83 -48.98
C THR A 166 6.94 19.07 -48.57
N GLU A 167 7.03 17.74 -48.63
CA GLU A 167 5.95 16.87 -48.18
C GLU A 167 5.78 16.96 -46.66
N GLY A 168 4.54 17.13 -46.22
CA GLY A 168 4.20 17.04 -44.81
C GLY A 168 4.30 15.60 -44.31
N VAL A 169 4.83 15.41 -43.11
CA VAL A 169 4.88 14.10 -42.43
C VAL A 169 4.05 14.18 -41.17
N GLU A 170 3.17 13.20 -40.96
CA GLU A 170 2.42 13.11 -39.71
C GLU A 170 3.36 12.92 -38.52
N GLY A 171 3.17 13.73 -37.50
CA GLY A 171 3.81 13.54 -36.21
C GLY A 171 3.09 12.49 -35.38
N GLN A 172 3.67 12.16 -34.23
CA GLN A 172 3.06 11.24 -33.26
C GLN A 172 3.23 11.77 -31.85
N ARG A 173 2.19 11.64 -31.02
CA ARG A 173 2.30 11.78 -29.56
C ARG A 173 1.94 10.46 -28.90
N THR A 174 2.60 10.18 -27.77
CA THR A 174 2.29 9.05 -26.90
C THR A 174 1.70 9.58 -25.60
N LEU A 175 0.49 9.13 -25.26
CA LEU A 175 -0.07 9.26 -23.91
C LEU A 175 0.26 7.98 -23.14
N VAL A 176 0.71 8.10 -21.90
CA VAL A 176 1.01 6.93 -21.05
C VAL A 176 0.00 6.92 -19.91
N HIS A 177 -0.81 5.86 -19.85
CA HIS A 177 -1.79 5.64 -18.79
C HIS A 177 -1.22 4.70 -17.74
N ARG A 178 -1.10 5.17 -16.49
CA ARG A 178 -0.76 4.30 -15.37
C ARG A 178 -2.02 3.64 -14.81
N ILE A 179 -2.14 2.34 -14.99
CA ILE A 179 -3.25 1.51 -14.50
C ILE A 179 -2.79 0.77 -13.25
N THR A 180 -3.59 0.81 -12.18
CA THR A 180 -3.42 0.00 -10.98
C THR A 180 -4.60 -0.95 -10.86
N THR A 181 -4.33 -2.25 -10.86
CA THR A 181 -5.33 -3.31 -10.71
C THR A 181 -5.14 -3.98 -9.35
N VAL A 182 -6.24 -4.18 -8.63
CA VAL A 182 -6.26 -4.84 -7.32
C VAL A 182 -7.16 -6.07 -7.43
N ASP A 183 -6.61 -7.26 -7.15
CA ASP A 183 -7.29 -8.57 -7.23
C ASP A 183 -7.87 -8.94 -8.61
N GLY A 184 -7.27 -8.43 -9.70
CA GLY A 184 -7.57 -8.83 -11.09
C GLY A 184 -8.58 -7.97 -11.82
#